data_AF-H0X0C1-F1
#
_entry.id   AF-H0X0C1-F1
#
_cell.length_a   1.000
_cell.length_b   1.000
_cell.length_c   1.000
_cell.angle_alpha   90.00
_cell.angle_beta   90.00
_cell.angle_gamma   90.00
#
_symmetry.space_group_name_H-M   'P 1'
#
loop_
_entity.id
_entity.type
_entity.pdbx_description
1 polymer ?
#
loop_
_entity_poly.entity_id
_entity_poly.type
_entity_poly.pdbx_seq_one_letter_code
_entity_poly.pdbx_strand_id
1 'polypeptide(L)'
;MQQSGAAGGRGCALCPLLGVLLFQSVHIVLSLEIHADAHVRGYVGEKIKLKCTFKSTSAVSDKLTIDWTYRPASSSRTESVFHYQSFQYPTTAGTFRDRISWVGNVYKGDASISISSPTIKDNGTFSCAVKNPPDVHHNIPVTELTVTERGFGTMLSSVAILSILVFVPSAVVVVLLLVRMGQKAAGLRKRSKSGYKKSSIEVSDDTDQEEEEACMAKLCVHCAECLDSDYEETY
;
A
#
# COMPACT_ATOMS: atom_id res chain seq x y z
N MET A 1 -0.35 67.41 79.30
CA MET A 1 -0.74 66.01 79.53
C MET A 1 -1.82 65.65 78.53
N GLN A 2 -1.60 64.54 77.81
CA GLN A 2 -2.51 63.72 77.00
C GLN A 2 -3.94 64.24 76.74
N GLN A 3 -4.31 64.39 75.47
CA GLN A 3 -5.62 63.93 74.98
C GLN A 3 -5.48 63.35 73.56
N SER A 4 -6.09 62.18 73.41
CA SER A 4 -6.10 61.31 72.24
C SER A 4 -7.12 61.79 71.21
N GLY A 5 -6.84 61.60 69.91
CA GLY A 5 -7.80 61.87 68.83
C GLY A 5 -7.37 61.19 67.53
N ALA A 6 -8.23 60.34 67.00
CA ALA A 6 -7.93 59.32 66.00
C ALA A 6 -8.06 59.76 64.53
N ALA A 7 -7.37 58.99 63.68
CA ALA A 7 -7.73 58.51 62.33
C ALA A 7 -8.15 59.51 61.22
N GLY A 8 -7.43 59.43 60.10
CA GLY A 8 -7.81 60.02 58.82
C GLY A 8 -7.08 59.38 57.64
N GLY A 9 -7.07 58.05 57.55
CA GLY A 9 -6.54 57.33 56.40
C GLY A 9 -7.45 57.49 55.19
N ARG A 10 -7.09 58.39 54.25
CA ARG A 10 -7.72 58.49 52.93
C ARG A 10 -7.18 57.35 52.05
N GLY A 11 -7.78 56.17 52.19
CA GLY A 11 -7.55 55.05 51.28
C GLY A 11 -8.09 55.40 49.88
N CYS A 12 -7.20 55.42 48.88
CA CYS A 12 -7.57 55.43 47.47
C CYS A 12 -8.30 54.12 47.11
N ALA A 13 -9.62 54.10 47.30
CA ALA A 13 -10.52 53.01 46.91
C ALA A 13 -10.80 52.97 45.39
N LEU A 14 -9.89 53.47 44.55
CA LEU A 14 -10.06 53.56 43.10
C LEU A 14 -9.34 52.44 42.31
N CYS A 15 -8.47 51.66 42.95
CA CYS A 15 -7.75 50.57 42.26
C CYS A 15 -8.51 49.23 42.09
N PRO A 16 -9.47 48.80 42.94
CA PRO A 16 -10.05 47.46 42.78
C PRO A 16 -11.14 47.41 41.70
N LEU A 17 -11.76 48.54 41.35
CA LEU A 17 -12.86 48.59 40.35
C LEU A 17 -12.35 48.50 38.90
N LEU A 18 -11.14 49.01 38.62
CA LEU A 18 -10.50 48.88 37.31
C LEU A 18 -10.02 47.46 37.00
N GLY A 19 -9.65 46.68 38.03
CA GLY A 19 -9.26 45.28 37.87
C GLY A 19 -10.43 44.35 37.52
N VAL A 20 -11.64 44.62 38.04
CA VAL A 20 -12.83 43.80 37.81
C VAL A 20 -13.42 44.02 36.41
N LEU A 21 -13.25 45.20 35.82
CA LEU A 21 -13.72 45.53 34.46
C LEU A 21 -12.89 44.88 33.35
N LEU A 22 -11.68 44.39 33.63
CA LEU A 22 -10.81 43.73 32.64
C LEU A 22 -11.06 42.22 32.49
N PHE A 23 -11.90 41.60 33.32
CA PHE A 23 -12.21 40.17 33.24
C PHE A 23 -13.44 39.81 32.39
N GLN A 24 -14.17 40.80 31.86
CA GLN A 24 -15.40 40.56 31.09
C GLN A 24 -15.19 40.67 29.58
N SER A 25 -14.42 39.76 28.98
CA SER A 25 -14.58 39.35 27.58
C SER A 25 -13.64 38.21 27.17
N VAL A 26 -13.70 37.07 27.88
CA VAL A 26 -13.22 35.82 27.26
C VAL A 26 -14.31 35.40 26.27
N HIS A 27 -14.21 35.86 25.03
CA HIS A 27 -15.06 35.36 23.96
C HIS A 27 -14.71 33.88 23.74
N ILE A 28 -15.66 32.99 24.02
CA ILE A 28 -15.54 31.57 23.67
C ILE A 28 -15.51 31.51 22.14
N VAL A 29 -14.34 31.20 21.57
CA VAL A 29 -14.19 31.01 20.13
C VAL A 29 -14.76 29.64 19.78
N LEU A 30 -15.87 29.64 19.05
CA LEU A 30 -16.51 28.44 18.52
C LEU A 30 -15.88 28.13 17.17
N SER A 31 -15.16 27.01 17.07
CA SER A 31 -14.36 26.67 15.89
C SER A 31 -14.65 25.26 15.41
N LEU A 32 -14.69 25.14 14.08
CA LEU A 32 -14.75 23.86 13.37
C LEU A 32 -13.52 23.75 12.47
N GLU A 33 -12.67 22.77 12.77
CA GLU A 33 -11.50 22.45 11.98
C GLU A 33 -11.77 21.19 11.16
N ILE A 34 -11.43 21.22 9.87
CA ILE A 34 -11.66 20.10 8.95
C ILE A 34 -10.32 19.74 8.31
N HIS A 35 -9.97 18.46 8.37
CA HIS A 35 -8.78 17.89 7.76
C HIS A 35 -9.17 16.87 6.70
N ALA A 36 -8.56 16.95 5.54
CA ALA A 36 -8.65 15.94 4.50
C ALA A 36 -7.26 15.73 3.87
N ASP A 37 -7.06 14.58 3.25
CA ASP A 37 -5.82 14.33 2.51
C ASP A 37 -5.78 15.24 1.28
N ALA A 38 -4.68 15.98 1.10
CA ALA A 38 -4.56 16.92 -0.02
C ALA A 38 -4.54 16.23 -1.38
N HIS A 39 -3.91 15.04 -1.46
CA HIS A 39 -3.83 14.25 -2.68
C HIS A 39 -4.09 12.78 -2.34
N VAL A 40 -4.94 12.13 -3.13
CA VAL A 40 -5.21 10.71 -3.00
C VAL A 40 -4.99 10.05 -4.36
N ARG A 41 -4.18 8.98 -4.36
CA ARG A 41 -3.92 8.16 -5.54
C ARG A 41 -4.66 6.84 -5.43
N GLY A 42 -5.34 6.47 -6.50
CA GLY A 42 -6.06 5.20 -6.62
C GLY A 42 -5.81 4.53 -7.95
N TYR A 43 -6.29 3.30 -8.07
CA TYR A 43 -6.20 2.52 -9.30
C TYR A 43 -7.57 2.28 -9.90
N VAL A 44 -7.62 2.18 -11.23
CA VAL A 44 -8.87 1.89 -11.95
C VAL A 44 -9.52 0.62 -11.39
N GLY A 45 -10.82 0.71 -11.09
CA GLY A 45 -11.61 -0.40 -10.56
C GLY A 45 -11.47 -0.65 -9.05
N GLU A 46 -10.43 -0.13 -8.40
CA GLU A 46 -10.17 -0.37 -6.98
C GLU A 46 -10.88 0.66 -6.09
N LYS A 47 -11.61 0.17 -5.08
CA LYS A 47 -12.31 1.06 -4.15
C LYS A 47 -11.30 1.98 -3.46
N ILE A 48 -11.61 3.28 -3.47
CA ILE A 48 -10.76 4.31 -2.88
C ILE A 48 -11.51 5.05 -1.76
N LYS A 49 -10.83 5.32 -0.66
CA LYS A 49 -11.37 6.12 0.46
C LYS A 49 -10.87 7.56 0.34
N LEU A 50 -11.81 8.51 0.41
CA LEU A 50 -11.50 9.92 0.59
C LEU A 50 -11.64 10.25 2.08
N LYS A 51 -10.52 10.44 2.75
CA LYS A 51 -10.49 10.72 4.19
C LYS A 51 -10.86 12.18 4.45
N CYS A 52 -11.84 12.38 5.32
CA CYS A 52 -12.17 13.70 5.88
C CYS A 52 -12.51 13.54 7.35
N THR A 53 -11.87 14.32 8.20
CA THR A 53 -12.09 14.32 9.65
C THR A 53 -12.30 15.74 10.13
N PHE A 54 -13.11 15.94 11.15
CA PHE A 54 -13.37 17.25 11.71
C PHE A 54 -13.27 17.26 13.23
N LYS A 55 -12.90 18.41 13.78
CA LYS A 55 -12.85 18.69 15.21
C LYS A 55 -13.71 19.93 15.48
N SER A 56 -14.72 19.75 16.32
CA SER A 56 -15.70 20.77 16.68
C SER A 56 -15.55 21.12 18.15
N THR A 57 -15.71 22.39 18.50
CA THR A 57 -15.84 22.82 19.91
C THR A 57 -17.22 22.48 20.48
N SER A 58 -18.25 22.55 19.64
CA SER A 58 -19.62 22.17 19.98
C SER A 58 -19.83 20.67 19.89
N ALA A 59 -20.71 20.14 20.73
CA ALA A 59 -21.14 18.75 20.62
C ALA A 59 -21.78 18.48 19.24
N VAL A 60 -21.58 17.27 18.72
CA VAL A 60 -22.27 16.83 17.49
C VAL A 60 -23.77 16.77 17.75
N SER A 61 -24.55 17.46 16.92
CA SER A 61 -26.02 17.51 16.99
C SER A 61 -26.68 16.98 15.71
N ASP A 62 -28.00 16.84 15.73
CA ASP A 62 -28.85 16.51 14.57
C ASP A 62 -28.83 17.59 13.48
N LYS A 63 -28.42 18.82 13.84
CA LYS A 63 -28.21 19.94 12.92
C LYS A 63 -26.89 19.88 12.15
N LEU A 64 -26.01 18.92 12.47
CA LEU A 64 -24.76 18.74 11.77
C LEU A 64 -25.01 18.30 10.33
N THR A 65 -24.38 18.99 9.38
CA THR A 65 -24.41 18.61 7.97
C THR A 65 -23.00 18.35 7.42
N ILE A 66 -22.90 17.40 6.50
CA ILE A 66 -21.68 17.13 5.74
C ILE A 66 -22.05 17.13 4.27
N ASP A 67 -21.35 17.94 3.49
CA ASP A 67 -21.50 18.04 2.05
C ASP A 67 -20.19 17.66 1.38
N TRP A 68 -20.26 16.67 0.50
CA TRP A 68 -19.17 16.37 -0.43
C TRP A 68 -19.53 16.88 -1.81
N THR A 69 -18.57 17.59 -2.40
CA THR A 69 -18.68 18.10 -3.76
C THR A 69 -17.50 17.66 -4.61
N TYR A 70 -17.72 17.58 -5.91
CA TYR A 70 -16.74 17.18 -6.91
C TYR A 70 -16.62 18.26 -7.99
N ARG A 71 -15.40 18.53 -8.41
CA ARG A 71 -15.09 19.39 -9.54
C ARG A 71 -14.21 18.61 -10.54
N PRO A 72 -14.68 18.37 -11.77
CA PRO A 72 -13.87 17.74 -12.80
C PRO A 72 -12.65 18.59 -13.14
N ALA A 73 -11.53 17.96 -13.53
CA ALA A 73 -10.35 18.71 -13.99
C ALA A 73 -10.62 19.57 -15.24
N SER A 74 -11.59 19.17 -16.07
CA SER A 74 -11.93 19.84 -17.33
C SER A 74 -12.96 20.97 -17.19
N SER A 75 -13.52 21.20 -16.00
CA SER A 75 -14.64 22.13 -15.80
C SER A 75 -14.54 22.86 -14.46
N SER A 76 -14.98 24.11 -14.42
CA SER A 76 -15.12 24.86 -13.16
C SER A 76 -16.41 24.52 -12.41
N ARG A 77 -17.35 23.80 -13.03
CA ARG A 77 -18.63 23.44 -12.42
C ARG A 77 -18.43 22.44 -11.29
N THR A 78 -19.04 22.73 -10.15
CA THR A 78 -19.03 21.86 -8.98
C THR A 78 -20.34 21.06 -8.92
N GLU A 79 -20.24 19.77 -8.60
CA GLU A 79 -21.35 18.83 -8.50
C GLU A 79 -21.45 18.31 -7.06
N SER A 80 -22.66 18.18 -6.52
CA SER A 80 -22.87 17.50 -5.24
C SER A 80 -22.81 15.99 -5.47
N VAL A 81 -22.02 15.29 -4.65
CA VAL A 81 -21.86 13.82 -4.75
C VAL A 81 -22.39 13.08 -3.53
N PHE A 82 -22.48 13.75 -2.38
CA PHE A 82 -23.01 13.17 -1.15
C PHE A 82 -23.42 14.26 -0.15
N HIS A 83 -24.52 14.02 0.56
CA HIS A 83 -25.00 14.85 1.65
C HIS A 83 -25.28 13.98 2.89
N TYR A 84 -25.01 14.50 4.07
CA TYR A 84 -25.40 13.90 5.34
C TYR A 84 -26.16 14.90 6.18
N GLN A 85 -27.31 14.48 6.70
CA GLN A 85 -28.05 15.18 7.75
C GLN A 85 -28.87 14.15 8.52
N SER A 86 -28.32 13.67 9.64
CA SER A 86 -28.80 12.50 10.42
C SER A 86 -28.84 11.17 9.66
N PHE A 87 -29.02 11.20 8.34
CA PHE A 87 -29.00 10.09 7.41
C PHE A 87 -28.06 10.40 6.24
N GLN A 88 -27.62 9.34 5.55
CA GLN A 88 -26.78 9.42 4.37
C GLN A 88 -27.63 9.60 3.10
N TYR A 89 -27.28 10.58 2.28
CA TYR A 89 -27.91 10.88 1.01
C TYR A 89 -26.84 10.89 -0.09
N PRO A 90 -26.41 9.72 -0.60
CA PRO A 90 -25.54 9.66 -1.76
C PRO A 90 -26.25 10.20 -3.00
N THR A 91 -25.50 10.75 -3.96
CA THR A 91 -26.10 11.26 -5.20
C THR A 91 -26.77 10.15 -6.00
N THR A 92 -27.97 10.45 -6.50
CA THR A 92 -28.73 9.58 -7.41
C THR A 92 -28.55 9.97 -8.88
N ALA A 93 -27.74 10.98 -9.16
CA ALA A 93 -27.51 11.52 -10.50
C ALA A 93 -26.05 11.94 -10.73
N GLY A 94 -25.69 12.17 -12.00
CA GLY A 94 -24.36 12.62 -12.40
C GLY A 94 -23.30 11.52 -12.40
N THR A 95 -22.04 11.94 -12.47
CA THR A 95 -20.87 11.07 -12.70
C THR A 95 -20.70 9.98 -11.65
N PHE A 96 -21.08 10.26 -10.39
CA PHE A 96 -20.85 9.37 -9.24
C PHE A 96 -22.11 8.65 -8.75
N ARG A 97 -23.18 8.65 -9.54
CA ARG A 97 -24.40 7.91 -9.24
C ARG A 97 -24.08 6.46 -8.85
N ASP A 98 -24.64 6.01 -7.73
CA ASP A 98 -24.53 4.64 -7.20
C ASP A 98 -23.08 4.17 -6.90
N ARG A 99 -22.09 5.09 -6.92
CA ARG A 99 -20.67 4.77 -6.69
C ARG A 99 -20.09 5.35 -5.40
N ILE A 100 -20.84 6.21 -4.70
CA ILE A 100 -20.42 6.79 -3.42
C ILE A 100 -21.05 6.02 -2.27
N SER A 101 -20.23 5.60 -1.31
CA SER A 101 -20.71 5.03 -0.05
C SER A 101 -20.10 5.74 1.15
N TRP A 102 -20.91 5.90 2.18
CA TRP A 102 -20.49 6.45 3.47
C TRP A 102 -19.61 5.44 4.22
N VAL A 103 -18.46 5.89 4.71
CA VAL A 103 -17.54 5.07 5.51
C VAL A 103 -17.06 5.80 6.78
N GLY A 104 -17.68 6.93 7.10
CA GLY A 104 -17.37 7.77 8.25
C GLY A 104 -18.16 7.42 9.51
N ASN A 105 -17.87 8.14 10.58
CA ASN A 105 -18.59 8.11 11.85
C ASN A 105 -18.57 9.52 12.44
N VAL A 106 -19.70 10.21 12.34
CA VAL A 106 -19.84 11.61 12.74
C VAL A 106 -19.52 11.81 14.23
N TYR A 107 -19.92 10.86 15.09
CA TYR A 107 -19.64 10.93 16.53
C TYR A 107 -18.15 10.77 16.88
N LYS A 108 -17.35 10.29 15.94
CA LYS A 108 -15.88 10.22 16.04
C LYS A 108 -15.18 11.32 15.25
N GLY A 109 -15.92 12.30 14.73
CA GLY A 109 -15.37 13.34 13.86
C GLY A 109 -14.91 12.82 12.50
N ASP A 110 -15.46 11.72 11.99
CA ASP A 110 -15.09 11.15 10.68
C ASP A 110 -16.22 11.36 9.66
N ALA A 111 -15.90 12.11 8.61
CA ALA A 111 -16.76 12.51 7.50
C ALA A 111 -16.39 11.81 6.17
N SER A 112 -15.63 10.71 6.23
CA SER A 112 -15.07 10.06 5.04
C SER A 112 -16.11 9.35 4.18
N ILE A 113 -15.88 9.39 2.86
CA ILE A 113 -16.63 8.62 1.86
C ILE A 113 -15.69 7.68 1.11
N SER A 114 -16.26 6.71 0.39
CA SER A 114 -15.50 5.88 -0.55
C SER A 114 -16.16 5.86 -1.93
N ILE A 115 -15.32 5.82 -2.96
CA ILE A 115 -15.71 5.71 -4.35
C ILE A 115 -15.48 4.26 -4.79
N SER A 116 -16.51 3.60 -5.31
CA SER A 116 -16.42 2.28 -5.90
C SER A 116 -16.07 2.35 -7.39
N SER A 117 -15.21 1.46 -7.85
CA SER A 117 -14.82 1.31 -9.26
C SER A 117 -14.49 2.65 -9.93
N PRO A 118 -13.50 3.41 -9.41
CA PRO A 118 -13.08 4.66 -10.01
C PRO A 118 -12.43 4.42 -11.38
N THR A 119 -12.47 5.42 -12.23
CA THR A 119 -11.91 5.45 -13.58
C THR A 119 -11.03 6.69 -13.76
N ILE A 120 -10.21 6.73 -14.81
CA ILE A 120 -9.34 7.90 -15.10
C ILE A 120 -10.16 9.17 -15.32
N LYS A 121 -11.41 9.05 -15.81
CA LYS A 121 -12.32 10.19 -16.02
C LYS A 121 -12.80 10.82 -14.72
N ASP A 122 -12.68 10.10 -13.60
CA ASP A 122 -13.07 10.59 -12.27
C ASP A 122 -12.00 11.49 -11.65
N ASN A 123 -10.85 11.67 -12.33
CA ASN A 123 -9.81 12.60 -11.89
C ASN A 123 -10.38 14.01 -11.73
N GLY A 124 -9.98 14.66 -10.66
CA GLY A 124 -10.51 15.96 -10.30
C GLY A 124 -10.38 16.20 -8.82
N THR A 125 -11.24 17.07 -8.32
CA THR A 125 -11.06 17.69 -7.02
C THR A 125 -12.30 17.53 -6.18
N PHE A 126 -12.16 16.92 -5.01
CA PHE A 126 -13.24 16.74 -4.04
C PHE A 126 -13.11 17.75 -2.90
N SER A 127 -14.23 18.17 -2.34
CA SER A 127 -14.28 19.09 -1.21
C SER A 127 -15.25 18.58 -0.16
N CYS A 128 -14.82 18.59 1.10
CA CYS A 128 -15.56 18.11 2.25
C CYS A 128 -15.94 19.30 3.15
N ALA A 129 -17.19 19.76 3.06
CA ALA A 129 -17.71 20.82 3.89
C ALA A 129 -18.48 20.23 5.06
N VAL A 130 -18.08 20.57 6.29
CA VAL A 130 -18.78 20.17 7.52
C VAL A 130 -19.36 21.43 8.16
N LYS A 131 -20.58 21.33 8.68
CA LYS A 131 -21.21 22.40 9.47
C LYS A 131 -21.77 21.80 10.74
N ASN A 132 -21.37 22.33 11.88
CA ASN A 132 -21.92 21.97 13.19
C ASN A 132 -22.25 23.25 13.98
N PRO A 133 -23.41 23.90 13.71
CA PRO A 133 -23.77 25.13 14.38
C PRO A 133 -23.75 24.99 15.91
N PRO A 134 -23.27 25.99 16.67
CA PRO A 134 -22.89 27.33 16.24
C PRO A 134 -21.45 27.48 15.71
N ASP A 135 -20.67 26.40 15.60
CA ASP A 135 -19.26 26.48 15.18
C ASP A 135 -19.13 26.96 13.73
N VAL A 136 -18.14 27.82 13.49
CA VAL A 136 -17.82 28.34 12.16
C VAL A 136 -16.50 27.74 11.69
N HIS A 137 -16.45 27.34 10.43
CA HIS A 137 -15.21 26.94 9.75
C HIS A 137 -14.69 28.09 8.90
N HIS A 138 -13.37 28.20 8.79
CA HIS A 138 -12.73 29.26 7.99
C HIS A 138 -12.28 28.77 6.61
N ASN A 139 -12.00 27.48 6.47
CA ASN A 139 -11.52 26.90 5.22
C ASN A 139 -12.13 25.51 5.00
N ILE A 140 -12.48 25.22 3.75
CA ILE A 140 -12.99 23.91 3.34
C ILE A 140 -11.84 23.17 2.65
N PRO A 141 -11.34 22.07 3.21
CA PRO A 141 -10.22 21.36 2.63
C PRO A 141 -10.63 20.68 1.33
N VAL A 142 -9.63 20.52 0.47
CA VAL A 142 -9.79 20.06 -0.89
C VAL A 142 -8.83 18.90 -1.14
N THR A 143 -9.34 17.85 -1.77
CA THR A 143 -8.60 16.62 -2.09
C THR A 143 -8.51 16.44 -3.60
N GLU A 144 -7.30 16.39 -4.14
CA GLU A 144 -7.06 16.02 -5.54
C GLU A 144 -7.02 14.49 -5.69
N LEU A 145 -7.93 13.95 -6.50
CA LEU A 145 -7.98 12.53 -6.83
C LEU A 145 -7.23 12.26 -8.14
N THR A 146 -6.25 11.37 -8.09
CA THR A 146 -5.57 10.83 -9.27
C THR A 146 -5.77 9.33 -9.36
N VAL A 147 -6.45 8.89 -10.41
CA VAL A 147 -6.67 7.49 -10.75
C VAL A 147 -5.76 7.10 -11.90
N THR A 148 -4.99 6.03 -11.73
CA THR A 148 -4.11 5.47 -12.76
C THR A 148 -4.38 4.00 -13.01
N GLU A 149 -3.96 3.48 -14.15
CA GLU A 149 -3.98 2.04 -14.40
C GLU A 149 -2.83 1.37 -13.63
N ARG A 150 -3.07 0.16 -13.11
CA ARG A 150 -1.96 -0.67 -12.68
C ARG A 150 -1.21 -1.15 -13.92
N GLY A 151 0.03 -0.69 -14.08
CA GLY A 151 0.91 -1.24 -15.09
C GLY A 151 1.22 -2.69 -14.76
N PHE A 152 0.62 -3.64 -15.49
CA PHE A 152 1.00 -5.05 -15.41
C PHE A 152 2.51 -5.23 -15.66
N GLY A 153 3.08 -4.37 -16.50
CA GLY A 153 4.51 -4.35 -16.82
C GLY A 153 5.44 -4.02 -15.64
N THR A 154 5.06 -3.16 -14.68
CA THR A 154 5.97 -2.78 -13.58
C THR A 154 6.09 -3.89 -12.52
N MET A 155 5.01 -4.65 -12.30
CA MET A 155 5.00 -5.82 -11.42
C MET A 155 5.76 -7.00 -12.04
N LEU A 156 5.52 -7.29 -13.31
CA LEU A 156 6.30 -8.32 -14.01
C LEU A 156 7.78 -7.94 -14.13
N SER A 157 8.08 -6.67 -14.37
CA SER A 157 9.46 -6.19 -14.49
C SER A 157 10.21 -6.33 -13.17
N SER A 158 9.62 -5.96 -12.03
CA SER A 158 10.30 -6.10 -10.73
C SER A 158 10.54 -7.58 -10.38
N VAL A 159 9.54 -8.45 -10.59
CA VAL A 159 9.69 -9.90 -10.35
C VAL A 159 10.72 -10.52 -11.29
N ALA A 160 10.72 -10.15 -12.57
CA ALA A 160 11.71 -10.62 -13.55
C ALA A 160 13.13 -10.14 -13.21
N ILE A 161 13.29 -8.91 -12.76
CA ILE A 161 14.60 -8.39 -12.34
C ILE A 161 15.10 -9.14 -11.11
N LEU A 162 14.26 -9.33 -10.10
CA LEU A 162 14.61 -10.06 -8.88
C LEU A 162 14.94 -11.52 -9.17
N SER A 163 14.19 -12.18 -10.06
CA SER A 163 14.48 -13.56 -10.46
C SER A 163 15.83 -13.65 -11.18
N ILE A 164 16.11 -12.78 -12.16
CA ILE A 164 17.40 -12.74 -12.87
C ILE A 164 18.56 -12.54 -11.88
N LEU A 165 18.42 -11.62 -10.91
CA LEU A 165 19.46 -11.33 -9.92
C LEU A 165 19.79 -12.52 -9.00
N VAL A 166 18.84 -13.43 -8.76
CA VAL A 166 19.06 -14.61 -7.92
C VAL A 166 19.51 -15.82 -8.75
N PHE A 167 18.80 -16.12 -9.84
CA PHE A 167 19.04 -17.35 -10.60
C PHE A 167 20.32 -17.30 -11.44
N VAL A 168 20.70 -16.14 -11.99
CA VAL A 168 21.92 -16.01 -12.80
C VAL A 168 23.20 -16.30 -11.99
N PRO A 169 23.47 -15.66 -10.83
CA PRO A 169 24.68 -15.96 -10.07
C PRO A 169 24.70 -17.40 -9.55
N SER A 170 23.56 -17.94 -9.12
CA SER A 170 23.47 -19.36 -8.73
C SER A 170 23.82 -20.30 -9.88
N ALA A 171 23.29 -20.06 -11.08
CA ALA A 171 23.62 -20.83 -12.27
C ALA A 171 25.11 -20.73 -12.62
N VAL A 172 25.69 -19.52 -12.56
CA VAL A 172 27.13 -19.31 -12.80
C VAL A 172 27.99 -20.13 -11.83
N VAL A 173 27.65 -20.13 -10.53
CA VAL A 173 28.38 -20.91 -9.52
C VAL A 173 28.28 -22.42 -9.82
N VAL A 174 27.09 -22.92 -10.14
CA VAL A 174 26.90 -24.34 -10.49
C VAL A 174 27.72 -24.73 -11.71
N VAL A 175 27.69 -23.93 -12.77
CA VAL A 175 28.48 -24.18 -13.99
C VAL A 175 29.99 -24.17 -13.70
N LEU A 176 30.48 -23.22 -12.90
CA LEU A 176 31.89 -23.17 -12.50
C LEU A 176 32.32 -24.40 -11.70
N LEU A 177 31.46 -24.91 -10.81
CA LEU A 177 31.72 -26.14 -10.07
C LEU A 177 31.76 -27.36 -10.99
N LEU A 178 30.80 -27.48 -11.92
CA LEU A 178 30.77 -28.58 -12.90
C LEU A 178 32.02 -28.60 -13.78
N VAL A 179 32.47 -27.43 -14.27
CA VAL A 179 33.70 -27.32 -15.07
C VAL A 179 34.93 -27.75 -14.27
N ARG A 180 35.06 -27.31 -13.01
CA ARG A 180 36.18 -27.70 -12.14
C ARG A 180 36.20 -29.21 -11.86
N MET A 181 35.03 -29.80 -11.63
CA MET A 181 34.92 -31.25 -11.41
C MET A 181 35.26 -32.03 -12.69
N GLY A 182 34.81 -31.57 -13.86
CA GLY A 182 35.15 -32.16 -15.15
C GLY A 182 36.64 -32.09 -15.48
N GLN A 183 37.28 -30.95 -15.23
CA GLN A 183 38.73 -30.78 -15.43
C GLN A 183 39.55 -31.67 -14.50
N LYS A 184 39.16 -31.79 -13.22
CA LYS A 184 39.81 -32.73 -12.27
C LYS A 184 39.63 -34.18 -12.72
N ALA A 185 38.44 -34.58 -13.13
CA ALA A 185 38.18 -35.94 -13.62
C ALA A 185 38.97 -36.24 -14.90
N ALA A 186 39.08 -35.29 -15.84
CA ALA A 186 39.90 -35.43 -17.04
C ALA A 186 41.40 -35.49 -16.73
N GLY A 187 41.88 -34.70 -15.75
CA GLY A 187 43.26 -34.74 -15.26
C GLY A 187 43.61 -36.07 -14.60
N LEU A 188 42.72 -36.63 -13.79
CA LEU A 188 42.87 -37.96 -13.19
C LEU A 188 42.86 -39.07 -14.25
N ARG A 189 41.98 -38.98 -15.26
CA ARG A 189 41.97 -39.89 -16.42
C ARG A 189 43.27 -39.81 -17.25
N LYS A 190 43.84 -38.62 -17.44
CA LYS A 190 45.11 -38.43 -18.15
C LYS A 190 46.30 -39.00 -17.36
N ARG A 191 46.27 -38.93 -16.02
CA ARG A 191 47.29 -39.50 -15.13
C ARG A 191 47.20 -41.03 -15.03
N SER A 192 46.00 -41.62 -15.09
CA SER A 192 45.84 -43.09 -15.15
C SER A 192 46.35 -43.67 -16.49
N LYS A 193 46.13 -42.97 -17.61
CA LYS A 193 46.64 -43.40 -18.94
C LYS A 193 48.16 -43.32 -19.09
N SER A 194 48.85 -42.45 -18.35
CA SER A 194 50.32 -42.38 -18.39
C SER A 194 51.02 -43.35 -17.42
N GLY A 195 50.28 -43.99 -16.49
CA GLY A 195 50.81 -44.95 -15.53
C GLY A 195 50.84 -46.41 -16.03
N TYR A 196 50.16 -46.73 -17.13
CA TYR A 196 50.12 -48.07 -17.72
C TYR A 196 51.05 -48.17 -18.95
N LYS A 197 52.37 -48.07 -18.75
CA LYS A 197 53.38 -48.52 -19.73
C LYS A 197 54.74 -48.80 -19.05
N LYS A 198 54.97 -50.07 -18.67
CA LYS A 198 56.23 -50.89 -18.73
C LYS A 198 55.92 -52.24 -18.04
N SER A 199 56.06 -53.43 -18.61
CA SER A 199 57.21 -54.05 -19.31
C SER A 199 56.76 -55.20 -20.22
N SER A 200 57.60 -55.51 -21.22
CA SER A 200 57.62 -56.75 -22.02
C SER A 200 58.24 -57.92 -21.23
N ILE A 201 57.73 -59.16 -21.39
CA ILE A 201 58.48 -60.40 -21.71
C ILE A 201 57.57 -61.66 -21.72
N GLU A 202 57.73 -62.48 -22.79
CA GLU A 202 57.44 -63.94 -22.98
C GLU A 202 56.01 -64.48 -22.71
N VAL A 203 55.47 -65.52 -23.35
CA VAL A 203 55.78 -66.45 -24.45
C VAL A 203 54.45 -67.19 -24.72
N SER A 204 54.27 -67.66 -25.96
CA SER A 204 53.33 -68.66 -26.50
C SER A 204 52.16 -69.17 -25.65
N ASP A 205 50.95 -69.25 -26.21
CA ASP A 205 50.42 -70.45 -26.90
C ASP A 205 48.99 -70.15 -27.42
N ASP A 206 48.54 -70.95 -28.38
CA ASP A 206 47.33 -70.88 -29.19
C ASP A 206 45.97 -70.90 -28.44
N THR A 207 44.87 -70.74 -29.20
CA THR A 207 43.44 -71.10 -28.93
C THR A 207 42.67 -70.18 -27.94
N ASP A 208 41.44 -69.69 -28.14
CA ASP A 208 40.35 -69.92 -29.10
C ASP A 208 39.51 -68.65 -29.26
N GLN A 209 38.85 -68.58 -30.40
CA GLN A 209 37.80 -67.65 -30.77
C GLN A 209 36.47 -68.21 -30.24
N GLU A 210 35.77 -67.53 -29.32
CA GLU A 210 34.30 -67.47 -29.15
C GLU A 210 33.87 -66.91 -27.77
N GLU A 211 32.78 -66.14 -27.77
CA GLU A 211 31.95 -65.69 -26.62
C GLU A 211 32.40 -64.55 -25.68
N GLU A 212 32.21 -63.27 -26.07
CA GLU A 212 31.90 -62.21 -25.07
C GLU A 212 31.11 -60.99 -25.61
N GLU A 213 30.25 -61.16 -26.62
CA GLU A 213 29.34 -60.09 -27.13
C GLU A 213 27.90 -60.23 -26.55
N ALA A 214 27.73 -60.88 -25.39
CA ALA A 214 26.41 -61.19 -24.82
C ALA A 214 26.05 -60.43 -23.53
N CYS A 215 26.98 -59.73 -22.87
CA CYS A 215 26.72 -59.14 -21.56
C CYS A 215 26.27 -57.66 -21.60
N MET A 216 26.68 -56.88 -22.61
CA MET A 216 26.45 -55.42 -22.61
C MET A 216 25.13 -54.96 -23.23
N ALA A 217 24.46 -55.80 -24.04
CA ALA A 217 23.20 -55.43 -24.69
C ALA A 217 21.96 -55.51 -23.76
N LYS A 218 22.06 -56.19 -22.61
CA LYS A 218 20.91 -56.40 -21.71
C LYS A 218 20.68 -55.31 -20.67
N LEU A 219 21.62 -54.37 -20.49
CA LEU A 219 21.49 -53.33 -19.44
C LEU A 219 20.94 -51.97 -19.92
N CYS A 220 20.78 -51.76 -21.23
CA CYS A 220 20.35 -50.47 -21.78
C CYS A 220 18.88 -50.40 -22.22
N VAL A 221 18.08 -51.45 -22.02
CA VAL A 221 16.68 -51.47 -22.52
C VAL A 221 15.63 -51.16 -21.43
N HIS A 222 16.00 -51.10 -20.14
CA HIS A 222 14.98 -51.11 -19.07
C HIS A 222 14.71 -49.80 -18.31
N CYS A 223 15.21 -48.65 -18.77
CA CYS A 223 14.88 -47.35 -18.13
C CYS A 223 14.32 -46.29 -19.10
N ALA A 224 13.85 -46.71 -20.28
CA ALA A 224 13.24 -45.80 -21.25
C ALA A 224 11.69 -45.81 -21.26
N GLU A 225 11.04 -46.63 -20.41
CA GLU A 225 9.57 -46.69 -20.32
C GLU A 225 9.11 -46.46 -18.89
N CYS A 226 8.74 -45.22 -18.59
CA CYS A 226 7.69 -44.81 -17.63
C CYS A 226 7.38 -43.30 -17.77
N LEU A 227 7.45 -42.80 -19.01
CA LEU A 227 6.77 -41.58 -19.44
C LEU A 227 5.42 -42.04 -20.01
N ASP A 228 4.36 -41.30 -19.65
CA ASP A 228 2.93 -41.47 -19.97
C ASP A 228 2.09 -42.46 -19.12
N SER A 229 1.32 -41.89 -18.18
CA SER A 229 -0.13 -42.11 -18.13
C SER A 229 -0.85 -40.96 -17.38
N ASP A 230 -1.63 -40.19 -18.14
CA ASP A 230 -2.69 -39.28 -17.66
C ASP A 230 -3.89 -40.04 -17.04
N TYR A 231 -4.76 -39.30 -16.32
CA TYR A 231 -6.06 -39.63 -15.69
C TYR A 231 -5.99 -40.43 -14.37
N GLU A 232 -6.72 -40.13 -13.28
CA GLU A 232 -8.16 -39.82 -13.16
C GLU A 232 -8.52 -39.10 -11.82
N GLU A 233 -9.77 -38.63 -11.75
CA GLU A 233 -10.52 -37.92 -10.69
C GLU A 233 -10.43 -38.47 -9.25
N THR A 234 -10.71 -37.61 -8.25
CA THR A 234 -11.46 -38.04 -7.06
C THR A 234 -12.27 -36.89 -6.42
N TYR A 235 -13.55 -37.21 -6.18
CA TYR A 235 -14.64 -36.57 -5.41
C TYR A 235 -14.34 -35.44 -4.41
#